data_AF-A0A6U4EGX1-F1
#
_entry.id   AF-A0A6U4EGX1-F1
#
_cell.length_a   1.000
_cell.length_b   1.000
_cell.length_c   1.000
_cell.angle_alpha   90.00
_cell.angle_beta   90.00
_cell.angle_gamma   90.00
#
_symmetry.space_group_name_H-M   'P 1'
#
loop_
_entity.id
_entity.type
_entity.pdbx_description
1 polymer ?
#
loop_
_entity_poly.entity_id
_entity_poly.type
_entity_poly.pdbx_seq_one_letter_code
_entity_poly.pdbx_strand_id
1 'polypeptide(L)'
;MAGGRGAILALLALAAPAADAFAATARRAGRGQMRMSSIGAIQEALFKRYDIDSIARVMDSLDSVSMGKDLAVNHEEHGGARQEAHSYLEGLTAKPWWDTSEFKWCQRLEENADIIAEELRQALSDEGAKKLEAEGTNIWASAVDEGALAYGPDWKTLVLQDREWDPVNCGLFPRTAEILRKITADKSAVVPSVEAFFARQVRLSLRRDREFMPLTPRLYAP
;
A
#
# COMPACT_ATOMS: atom_id res chain seq x y z
N MET A 1 22.49 -52.76 27.70
CA MET A 1 21.03 -52.96 27.54
C MET A 1 20.41 -51.58 27.65
N ALA A 2 20.07 -50.92 26.52
CA ALA A 2 18.76 -50.97 25.84
C ALA A 2 17.64 -50.59 26.82
N GLY A 3 16.83 -49.54 26.68
CA GLY A 3 16.20 -48.81 25.57
C GLY A 3 14.96 -48.12 26.22
N GLY A 4 14.19 -47.19 25.66
CA GLY A 4 14.14 -46.53 24.39
C GLY A 4 13.01 -45.46 24.44
N ARG A 5 13.12 -44.54 23.48
CA ARG A 5 12.21 -43.52 22.90
C ARG A 5 10.69 -43.60 23.19
N GLY A 6 10.06 -42.42 23.18
CA GLY A 6 8.64 -42.24 22.89
C GLY A 6 8.24 -40.78 22.66
N ALA A 7 8.33 -40.31 21.41
CA ALA A 7 7.72 -39.09 20.91
C ALA A 7 6.23 -39.34 20.61
N ILE A 8 5.37 -38.33 20.76
CA ILE A 8 4.01 -38.37 20.22
C ILE A 8 3.85 -37.24 19.20
N LEU A 9 3.88 -37.67 17.93
CA LEU A 9 3.33 -36.99 16.77
C LEU A 9 1.80 -36.94 16.88
N ALA A 10 1.19 -35.82 16.53
CA ALA A 10 -0.18 -35.81 16.04
C ALA A 10 -0.13 -35.50 14.53
N LEU A 11 -0.42 -36.54 13.75
CA LEU A 11 -0.45 -36.57 12.30
C LEU A 11 -1.92 -36.72 11.92
N LEU A 12 -2.50 -35.71 11.27
CA LEU A 12 -3.81 -35.80 10.62
C LEU A 12 -3.63 -35.38 9.17
N ALA A 13 -3.41 -36.39 8.33
CA ALA A 13 -3.45 -36.30 6.88
C ALA A 13 -4.83 -36.76 6.41
N LEU A 14 -5.47 -35.96 5.54
CA LEU A 14 -6.49 -36.42 4.60
C LEU A 14 -6.42 -35.58 3.32
N ALA A 15 -5.65 -36.15 2.39
CA ALA A 15 -5.64 -36.09 0.92
C ALA A 15 -6.25 -34.89 0.16
N ALA A 16 -5.46 -34.34 -0.78
CA ALA A 16 -5.95 -33.99 -2.13
C ALA A 16 -4.80 -34.01 -3.17
N PRO A 17 -5.00 -34.61 -4.35
CA PRO A 17 -3.99 -34.73 -5.41
C PRO A 17 -4.01 -33.48 -6.31
N ALA A 18 -3.24 -32.44 -5.97
CA ALA A 18 -3.21 -31.21 -6.78
C ALA A 18 -2.05 -31.17 -7.80
N ALA A 19 -0.98 -31.95 -7.60
CA ALA A 19 0.21 -31.87 -8.42
C ALA A 19 0.05 -32.54 -9.81
N ASP A 20 -0.70 -33.64 -9.90
CA ASP A 20 -0.81 -34.41 -11.16
C ASP A 20 -1.90 -33.88 -12.11
N ALA A 21 -2.88 -33.12 -11.60
CA ALA A 21 -3.95 -32.54 -12.42
C ALA A 21 -3.44 -31.41 -13.36
N PHE A 22 -2.40 -30.68 -12.95
CA PHE A 22 -1.85 -29.58 -13.74
C PHE A 22 -1.03 -30.09 -14.95
N ALA A 23 -0.29 -31.19 -14.77
CA ALA A 23 0.52 -31.80 -15.83
C ALA A 23 -0.32 -32.49 -16.93
N ALA A 24 -1.52 -32.99 -16.59
CA ALA A 24 -2.44 -33.62 -17.54
C ALA A 24 -3.18 -32.59 -18.42
N THR A 25 -3.46 -31.40 -17.88
CA THR A 25 -4.17 -30.33 -18.60
C THR A 25 -3.26 -29.68 -19.66
N ALA A 26 -1.95 -29.61 -19.40
CA ALA A 26 -0.95 -29.04 -20.32
C ALA A 26 -0.73 -29.86 -21.60
N ARG A 27 -1.08 -31.16 -21.63
CA ARG A 27 -0.83 -32.02 -22.81
C ARG A 27 -2.02 -32.16 -23.77
N ARG A 28 -3.19 -31.60 -23.43
CA ARG A 28 -4.42 -31.76 -24.24
C ARG A 28 -4.90 -30.50 -24.95
N ALA A 29 -4.26 -29.35 -24.74
CA ALA A 29 -4.59 -28.11 -25.44
C ALA A 29 -3.85 -28.04 -26.78
N GLY A 30 -4.43 -28.66 -27.80
CA GLY A 30 -4.09 -28.41 -29.19
C GLY A 30 -4.27 -26.93 -29.55
N ARG A 31 -3.37 -26.45 -30.42
CA ARG A 31 -3.34 -25.15 -31.12
C ARG A 31 -4.68 -24.41 -31.13
N GLY A 32 -4.83 -23.50 -30.18
CA GLY A 32 -5.81 -22.43 -30.16
C GLY A 32 -5.22 -21.33 -29.31
N GLN A 33 -5.10 -20.12 -29.86
CA GLN A 33 -4.46 -18.99 -29.19
C GLN A 33 -5.33 -18.56 -28.01
N MET A 34 -5.05 -19.15 -26.84
CA MET A 34 -5.76 -18.90 -25.59
C MET A 34 -5.30 -17.53 -25.10
N ARG A 35 -6.18 -16.52 -25.14
CA ARG A 35 -5.95 -15.27 -24.42
C ARG A 35 -5.90 -15.62 -22.94
N MET A 36 -4.73 -15.50 -22.31
CA MET A 36 -4.61 -15.60 -20.87
C MET A 36 -5.45 -14.51 -20.21
N SER A 37 -6.15 -14.86 -19.12
CA SER A 37 -6.74 -13.84 -18.24
C SER A 37 -5.62 -12.97 -17.65
N SER A 38 -5.93 -11.71 -17.33
CA SER A 38 -4.95 -10.80 -16.71
C SER A 38 -4.34 -11.39 -15.44
N ILE A 39 -5.14 -12.14 -14.66
CA ILE A 39 -4.68 -12.86 -13.46
C ILE A 39 -3.66 -13.95 -13.82
N GLY A 40 -3.94 -14.78 -14.83
CA GLY A 40 -3.00 -15.81 -15.25
C GLY A 40 -1.66 -15.23 -15.74
N ALA A 41 -1.69 -14.07 -16.39
CA ALA A 41 -0.48 -13.38 -16.84
C ALA A 41 0.36 -12.86 -15.66
N ILE A 42 -0.30 -12.34 -14.62
CA ILE A 42 0.36 -11.92 -13.38
C ILE A 42 1.00 -13.11 -12.67
N GLN A 43 0.26 -14.21 -12.50
CA GLN A 43 0.77 -15.43 -11.86
C GLN A 43 2.01 -15.97 -12.58
N GLU A 44 1.96 -16.07 -13.91
CA GLU A 44 3.09 -16.52 -14.72
C GLU A 44 4.31 -15.59 -14.56
N ALA A 45 4.09 -14.27 -14.57
CA ALA A 45 5.16 -13.30 -14.37
C ALA A 45 5.80 -13.41 -12.98
N LEU A 46 5.01 -13.68 -11.94
CA LEU A 46 5.51 -13.88 -10.57
C LEU A 46 6.35 -15.16 -10.47
N PHE A 47 5.86 -16.29 -10.99
CA PHE A 47 6.59 -17.57 -10.98
C PHE A 47 7.88 -17.54 -11.81
N LYS A 48 7.96 -16.69 -12.84
CA LYS A 48 9.20 -16.49 -13.62
C LYS A 48 10.28 -15.76 -12.85
N ARG A 49 9.91 -14.95 -11.84
CA ARG A 49 10.81 -14.01 -11.17
C ARG A 49 11.15 -14.38 -9.74
N TYR A 50 10.29 -15.11 -9.06
CA TYR A 50 10.41 -15.39 -7.63
C TYR A 50 10.20 -16.87 -7.32
N ASP A 51 10.85 -17.35 -6.27
CA ASP A 51 10.63 -18.69 -5.75
C ASP A 51 9.21 -18.80 -5.17
N ILE A 52 8.54 -19.93 -5.44
CA ILE A 52 7.13 -20.16 -5.08
C ILE A 52 6.88 -19.86 -3.60
N ASP A 53 7.74 -20.35 -2.71
CA ASP A 53 7.59 -20.16 -1.26
C ASP A 53 7.72 -18.68 -0.85
N SER A 54 8.49 -17.89 -1.58
CA SER A 54 8.69 -16.46 -1.30
C SER A 54 7.47 -15.60 -1.66
N ILE A 55 6.59 -16.11 -2.53
CA ILE A 55 5.41 -15.41 -3.01
C ILE A 55 4.09 -16.09 -2.63
N ALA A 56 4.11 -17.15 -1.83
CA ALA A 56 2.90 -17.93 -1.49
C ALA A 56 1.74 -17.03 -1.00
N ARG A 57 2.02 -16.15 -0.03
CA ARG A 57 1.04 -15.18 0.50
C ARG A 57 0.54 -14.17 -0.55
N VAL A 58 1.39 -13.82 -1.52
CA VAL A 58 1.01 -12.92 -2.63
C VAL A 58 0.07 -13.65 -3.59
N MET A 59 0.32 -14.94 -3.84
CA MET A 59 -0.55 -15.77 -4.66
C MET A 59 -1.91 -15.99 -3.99
N ASP A 60 -1.94 -16.27 -2.69
CA ASP A 60 -3.19 -16.42 -1.93
C ASP A 60 -4.04 -15.13 -1.94
N SER A 61 -3.37 -13.98 -1.84
CA SER A 61 -3.98 -12.66 -1.98
C SER A 61 -4.58 -12.44 -3.37
N LEU A 62 -3.80 -12.73 -4.42
CA LEU A 62 -4.24 -12.59 -5.81
C LEU A 62 -5.44 -13.49 -6.12
N ASP A 63 -5.42 -14.73 -5.61
CA ASP A 63 -6.53 -15.67 -5.76
C ASP A 63 -7.78 -15.15 -5.03
N SER A 64 -7.64 -14.60 -3.82
CA SER A 64 -8.75 -14.00 -3.07
C SER A 64 -9.37 -12.82 -3.81
N VAL A 65 -8.56 -11.92 -4.36
CA VAL A 65 -9.01 -10.81 -5.21
C VAL A 65 -9.74 -11.33 -6.44
N SER A 66 -9.21 -12.38 -7.10
CA SER A 66 -9.82 -12.97 -8.29
C SER A 66 -11.21 -13.58 -8.01
N MET A 67 -11.45 -14.00 -6.78
CA MET A 67 -12.72 -14.52 -6.29
C MET A 67 -13.66 -13.43 -5.76
N GLY A 68 -13.24 -12.15 -5.76
CA GLY A 68 -14.01 -11.03 -5.20
C GLY A 68 -14.18 -11.11 -3.68
N LYS A 69 -13.21 -11.70 -2.97
CA LYS A 69 -13.24 -11.80 -1.51
C LYS A 69 -12.58 -10.57 -0.88
N ASP A 70 -13.38 -9.81 -0.14
CA ASP A 70 -12.92 -8.70 0.68
C ASP A 70 -12.64 -9.14 2.12
N LEU A 71 -11.65 -8.50 2.75
CA LEU A 71 -11.43 -8.61 4.19
C LEU A 71 -12.36 -7.64 4.92
N ALA A 72 -13.05 -8.14 5.95
CA ALA A 72 -13.79 -7.33 6.92
C ALA A 72 -13.63 -7.95 8.32
N VAL A 73 -12.85 -7.32 9.18
CA VAL A 73 -12.52 -7.82 10.52
C VAL A 73 -12.69 -6.70 11.56
N ASN A 74 -13.24 -7.03 12.73
CA ASN A 74 -13.28 -6.14 13.88
C ASN A 74 -12.18 -6.54 14.87
N HIS A 75 -11.37 -5.55 15.27
CA HIS A 75 -10.31 -5.70 16.24
C HIS A 75 -10.77 -5.17 17.60
N GLU A 76 -11.32 -6.07 18.43
CA GLU A 76 -11.82 -5.74 19.76
C GLU A 76 -10.69 -5.23 20.68
N GLU A 77 -9.49 -5.78 20.53
CA GLU A 77 -8.26 -5.35 21.20
C GLU A 77 -7.86 -3.89 20.86
N HIS A 78 -8.44 -3.32 19.81
CA HIS A 78 -8.22 -1.95 19.35
C HIS A 78 -9.48 -1.09 19.47
N GLY A 79 -10.34 -1.39 20.47
CA GLY A 79 -11.54 -0.60 20.75
C GLY A 79 -12.64 -0.78 19.71
N GLY A 80 -12.72 -1.97 19.09
CA GLY A 80 -13.69 -2.28 18.04
C GLY A 80 -13.33 -1.65 16.69
N ALA A 81 -12.05 -1.37 16.44
CA ALA A 81 -11.60 -0.82 15.16
C ALA A 81 -11.91 -1.81 14.03
N ARG A 82 -12.46 -1.30 12.92
CA ARG A 82 -12.82 -2.10 11.75
C ARG A 82 -11.72 -2.01 10.69
N GLN A 83 -11.24 -3.17 10.25
CA GLN A 83 -10.34 -3.30 9.11
C GLN A 83 -11.14 -3.76 7.89
N GLU A 84 -11.04 -3.03 6.79
CA GLU A 84 -11.58 -3.41 5.49
C GLU A 84 -10.49 -3.33 4.42
N ALA A 85 -10.39 -4.35 3.56
CA ALA A 85 -9.42 -4.34 2.47
C ALA A 85 -9.87 -5.23 1.30
N HIS A 86 -9.79 -4.70 0.08
CA HIS A 86 -10.05 -5.44 -1.16
C HIS A 86 -8.87 -6.30 -1.62
N SER A 87 -7.66 -6.02 -1.12
CA SER A 87 -6.44 -6.78 -1.38
C SER A 87 -5.53 -6.69 -0.16
N TYR A 88 -5.08 -7.82 0.37
CA TYR A 88 -4.29 -7.88 1.60
C TYR A 88 -3.37 -9.10 1.61
N LEU A 89 -2.30 -9.04 2.41
CA LEU A 89 -1.44 -10.19 2.70
C LEU A 89 -1.71 -10.68 4.12
N GLU A 90 -2.15 -11.93 4.25
CA GLU A 90 -2.42 -12.54 5.55
C GLU A 90 -1.17 -12.59 6.43
N GLY A 91 -1.30 -12.40 7.75
CA GLY A 91 -0.20 -12.46 8.72
C GLY A 91 0.60 -11.17 8.88
N LEU A 92 0.18 -10.06 8.25
CA LEU A 92 0.67 -8.73 8.62
C LEU A 92 -0.08 -8.23 9.85
N THR A 93 0.63 -7.56 10.77
CA THR A 93 0.02 -6.92 11.93
C THR A 93 -0.88 -5.77 11.49
N ALA A 94 -2.14 -5.79 11.92
CA ALA A 94 -3.11 -4.73 11.67
C ALA A 94 -3.41 -4.00 12.98
N LYS A 95 -2.98 -2.74 13.08
CA LYS A 95 -3.34 -1.82 14.17
C LYS A 95 -3.56 -0.41 13.59
N PRO A 96 -4.48 0.39 14.17
CA PRO A 96 -4.84 1.70 13.61
C PRO A 96 -3.71 2.73 13.72
N TRP A 97 -2.88 2.63 14.77
CA TRP A 97 -1.82 3.59 15.04
C TRP A 97 -0.49 2.87 15.30
N TRP A 98 0.58 3.43 14.76
CA TRP A 98 1.94 2.92 14.93
C TRP A 98 2.82 3.96 15.61
N ASP A 99 3.81 3.50 16.37
CA ASP A 99 4.83 4.36 16.93
C ASP A 99 5.90 4.62 15.86
N THR A 100 6.22 5.90 15.61
CA THR A 100 7.20 6.28 14.58
C THR A 100 8.61 5.79 14.92
N SER A 101 8.91 5.52 16.20
CA SER A 101 10.18 4.95 16.63
C SER A 101 10.41 3.52 16.13
N GLU A 102 9.34 2.80 15.74
CA GLU A 102 9.44 1.48 15.10
C GLU A 102 10.03 1.58 13.67
N PHE A 103 10.06 2.78 13.09
CA PHE A 103 10.38 3.01 11.69
C PHE A 103 11.51 4.03 11.50
N LYS A 104 12.72 3.52 11.19
CA LYS A 104 13.89 4.37 10.93
C LYS A 104 13.67 5.39 9.80
N TRP A 105 12.81 5.09 8.84
CA TRP A 105 12.50 6.01 7.76
C TRP A 105 11.73 7.24 8.22
N CYS A 106 10.85 7.10 9.22
CA CYS A 106 10.15 8.24 9.84
C CYS A 106 11.15 9.21 10.48
N GLN A 107 12.09 8.67 11.27
CA GLN A 107 13.13 9.47 11.94
C GLN A 107 13.96 10.27 10.91
N ARG A 108 14.31 9.67 9.78
CA ARG A 108 15.06 10.35 8.73
C ARG A 108 14.25 11.41 7.99
N LEU A 109 12.95 11.20 7.82
CA LEU A 109 12.07 12.24 7.30
C LEU A 109 12.02 13.43 8.28
N GLU A 110 11.91 13.16 9.58
CA GLU A 110 11.90 14.18 10.63
C GLU A 110 13.21 14.97 10.67
N GLU A 111 14.36 14.30 10.60
CA GLU A 111 15.70 14.91 10.53
C GLU A 111 15.86 15.87 9.34
N ASN A 112 15.10 15.65 8.26
CA ASN A 112 15.16 16.45 7.03
C ASN A 112 13.92 17.34 6.83
N ALA A 113 13.02 17.41 7.82
CA ALA A 113 11.73 18.09 7.70
C ALA A 113 11.90 19.57 7.33
N ASP A 114 12.91 20.24 7.90
CA ASP A 114 13.18 21.66 7.60
C ASP A 114 13.55 21.89 6.13
N ILE A 115 14.34 20.98 5.54
CA ILE A 115 14.74 21.08 4.13
C ILE A 115 13.52 20.89 3.21
N ILE A 116 12.71 19.88 3.51
CA ILE A 116 11.49 19.55 2.75
C ILE A 116 10.50 20.72 2.84
N ALA A 117 10.28 21.24 4.05
CA ALA A 117 9.38 22.35 4.29
C ALA A 117 9.87 23.64 3.61
N GLU A 118 11.18 23.90 3.65
CA GLU A 118 11.76 25.07 2.99
C GLU A 118 11.64 25.01 1.47
N GLU A 119 11.90 23.86 0.86
CA GLU A 119 11.72 23.69 -0.59
C GLU A 119 10.25 23.87 -0.99
N LEU A 120 9.32 23.37 -0.19
CA LEU A 120 7.89 23.63 -0.40
C LEU A 120 7.55 25.12 -0.28
N ARG A 121 8.06 25.83 0.73
CA ARG A 121 7.82 27.28 0.88
C ARG A 121 8.35 28.08 -0.30
N GLN A 122 9.53 27.73 -0.79
CA GLN A 122 10.12 28.36 -1.98
C GLN A 122 9.27 28.10 -3.22
N ALA A 123 8.80 26.87 -3.40
CA ALA A 123 7.91 26.53 -4.51
C ALA A 123 6.53 27.22 -4.40
N LEU A 124 6.11 27.60 -3.20
CA LEU A 124 4.88 28.36 -2.93
C LEU A 124 5.07 29.88 -2.91
N SER A 125 6.27 30.42 -3.15
CA SER A 125 6.48 31.87 -3.30
C SER A 125 5.86 32.39 -4.60
N ASP A 126 5.74 33.71 -4.78
CA ASP A 126 5.15 34.28 -6.00
C ASP A 126 5.89 33.83 -7.28
N GLU A 127 7.22 33.79 -7.24
CA GLU A 127 8.05 33.28 -8.35
C GLU A 127 7.99 31.75 -8.45
N GLY A 128 8.03 31.05 -7.31
CA GLY A 128 7.97 29.59 -7.25
C GLY A 128 6.66 29.04 -7.79
N ALA A 129 5.53 29.66 -7.42
CA ALA A 129 4.21 29.25 -7.84
C ALA A 129 4.03 29.41 -9.35
N LYS A 130 4.50 30.53 -9.93
CA LYS A 130 4.52 30.72 -11.39
C LYS A 130 5.33 29.64 -12.09
N LYS A 131 6.50 29.28 -11.54
CA LYS A 131 7.33 28.21 -12.09
C LYS A 131 6.64 26.85 -11.99
N LEU A 132 6.05 26.51 -10.83
CA LEU A 132 5.29 25.29 -10.62
C LEU A 132 4.13 25.17 -11.61
N GLU A 133 3.37 26.24 -11.82
CA GLU A 133 2.24 26.26 -12.75
C GLU A 133 2.68 26.13 -14.21
N ALA A 134 3.82 26.71 -14.57
CA ALA A 134 4.35 26.69 -15.93
C ALA A 134 5.01 25.36 -16.30
N GLU A 135 5.74 24.74 -15.36
CA GLU A 135 6.61 23.60 -15.64
C GLU A 135 6.13 22.29 -15.02
N GLY A 136 5.35 22.34 -13.94
CA GLY A 136 5.00 21.16 -13.16
C GLY A 136 3.95 20.26 -13.81
N THR A 137 3.94 18.99 -13.41
CA THR A 137 2.97 17.99 -13.89
C THR A 137 2.00 17.62 -12.77
N ASN A 138 0.69 17.60 -13.06
CA ASN A 138 -0.35 17.24 -12.08
C ASN A 138 -0.23 18.00 -10.74
N ILE A 139 0.11 19.28 -10.80
CA ILE A 139 0.30 20.13 -9.63
C ILE A 139 -1.06 20.45 -9.01
N TRP A 140 -1.20 20.15 -7.71
CA TRP A 140 -2.45 20.32 -6.98
C TRP A 140 -3.63 19.61 -7.66
N ALA A 141 -3.41 18.38 -8.11
CA ALA A 141 -4.44 17.53 -8.68
C ALA A 141 -5.51 17.18 -7.64
N SER A 142 -6.77 17.09 -8.08
CA SER A 142 -7.87 16.61 -7.24
C SER A 142 -7.80 15.11 -7.05
N ALA A 143 -8.46 14.61 -5.99
CA ALA A 143 -8.80 13.21 -5.84
C ALA A 143 -9.42 12.63 -7.13
N VAL A 144 -8.90 11.48 -7.58
CA VAL A 144 -9.38 10.75 -8.77
C VAL A 144 -10.34 9.60 -8.42
N ASP A 145 -10.41 9.20 -7.16
CA ASP A 145 -11.28 8.11 -6.69
C ASP A 145 -12.25 8.55 -5.59
N GLU A 146 -13.31 7.75 -5.38
CA GLU A 146 -14.37 8.02 -4.41
C GLU A 146 -13.88 8.03 -2.95
N GLY A 147 -12.82 7.28 -2.63
CA GLY A 147 -12.22 7.25 -1.30
C GLY A 147 -11.49 8.56 -0.99
N ALA A 148 -10.80 9.13 -1.98
CA ALA A 148 -10.09 10.39 -1.86
C ALA A 148 -11.03 11.60 -1.89
N LEU A 149 -12.24 11.48 -2.47
CA LEU A 149 -13.30 12.49 -2.35
C LEU A 149 -13.73 12.70 -0.89
N ALA A 150 -13.56 11.70 -0.01
CA ALA A 150 -13.91 11.81 1.40
C ALA A 150 -13.07 12.86 2.15
N TYR A 151 -11.87 13.20 1.66
CA TYR A 151 -11.04 14.27 2.22
C TYR A 151 -11.56 15.69 1.89
N GLY A 152 -12.58 15.79 1.03
CA GLY A 152 -13.26 17.02 0.66
C GLY A 152 -12.75 17.64 -0.65
N PRO A 153 -13.50 18.62 -1.20
CA PRO A 153 -13.23 19.19 -2.52
C PRO A 153 -11.89 19.95 -2.61
N ASP A 154 -11.38 20.41 -1.47
CA ASP A 154 -10.16 21.21 -1.35
C ASP A 154 -8.91 20.37 -1.11
N TRP A 155 -9.04 19.04 -1.02
CA TRP A 155 -7.89 18.13 -0.99
C TRP A 155 -7.21 18.12 -2.35
N LYS A 156 -5.95 18.56 -2.39
CA LYS A 156 -5.13 18.59 -3.60
C LYS A 156 -3.74 18.04 -3.33
N THR A 157 -3.16 17.32 -4.29
CA THR A 157 -1.82 16.73 -4.18
C THR A 157 -0.85 17.24 -5.25
N LEU A 158 0.43 17.30 -4.92
CA LEU A 158 1.55 17.53 -5.85
C LEU A 158 2.45 16.29 -5.77
N VAL A 159 2.43 15.49 -6.83
CA VAL A 159 3.04 14.15 -6.82
C VAL A 159 4.53 14.19 -7.18
N LEU A 160 5.36 13.56 -6.35
CA LEU A 160 6.79 13.31 -6.64
C LEU A 160 7.02 11.86 -7.08
N GLN A 161 6.20 10.93 -6.58
CA GLN A 161 6.23 9.51 -6.93
C GLN A 161 4.80 8.96 -6.99
N ASP A 162 4.48 8.25 -8.07
CA ASP A 162 3.34 7.32 -8.17
C ASP A 162 3.82 6.07 -8.92
N ARG A 163 4.21 5.05 -8.15
CA ARG A 163 4.92 3.81 -8.53
C ARG A 163 6.28 4.06 -9.20
N GLU A 164 6.44 5.17 -9.92
CA GLU A 164 7.64 5.72 -10.52
C GLU A 164 7.83 7.18 -10.08
N TRP A 165 9.07 7.66 -10.10
CA TRP A 165 9.38 9.04 -9.76
C TRP A 165 9.03 9.98 -10.92
N ASP A 166 8.27 11.04 -10.64
CA ASP A 166 7.97 12.06 -11.65
C ASP A 166 9.23 12.88 -11.96
N PRO A 167 9.77 12.82 -13.19
CA PRO A 167 11.04 13.46 -13.51
C PRO A 167 10.96 14.99 -13.47
N VAL A 168 9.80 15.57 -13.76
CA VAL A 168 9.58 17.01 -13.83
C VAL A 168 9.46 17.58 -12.42
N ASN A 169 8.55 17.02 -11.62
CA ASN A 169 8.33 17.47 -10.25
C ASN A 169 9.55 17.16 -9.36
N CYS A 170 10.25 16.05 -9.57
CA CYS A 170 11.54 15.82 -8.90
C CYS A 170 12.60 16.85 -9.28
N GLY A 171 12.54 17.42 -10.49
CA GLY A 171 13.42 18.52 -10.91
C GLY A 171 13.06 19.86 -10.25
N LEU A 172 11.78 20.04 -9.90
CA LEU A 172 11.29 21.21 -9.17
C LEU A 172 11.52 21.11 -7.65
N PHE A 173 11.61 19.89 -7.12
CA PHE A 173 11.89 19.59 -5.71
C PHE A 173 13.13 18.69 -5.54
N PRO A 174 14.31 19.13 -6.03
CA PRO A 174 15.49 18.26 -6.13
C PRO A 174 15.98 17.75 -4.78
N ARG A 175 15.94 18.57 -3.72
CA ARG A 175 16.44 18.15 -2.40
C ARG A 175 15.49 17.16 -1.76
N THR A 176 14.19 17.44 -1.79
CA THR A 176 13.15 16.52 -1.28
C THR A 176 13.21 15.19 -2.02
N ALA A 177 13.29 15.20 -3.34
CA ALA A 177 13.38 13.97 -4.14
C ALA A 177 14.64 13.16 -3.79
N GLU A 178 15.78 13.80 -3.60
CA GLU A 178 17.02 13.12 -3.19
C GLU A 178 16.88 12.48 -1.80
N ILE A 179 16.33 13.21 -0.82
CA ILE A 179 16.08 12.72 0.54
C ILE A 179 15.19 11.47 0.49
N LEU A 180 14.04 11.55 -0.19
CA LEU A 180 13.09 10.44 -0.28
C LEU A 180 13.69 9.22 -0.99
N ARG A 181 14.47 9.43 -2.05
CA ARG A 181 15.18 8.35 -2.74
C ARG A 181 16.24 7.68 -1.86
N LYS A 182 17.00 8.45 -1.09
CA LYS A 182 17.98 7.89 -0.14
C LYS A 182 17.30 7.08 0.96
N ILE A 183 16.18 7.57 1.50
CA ILE A 183 15.40 6.88 2.52
C ILE A 183 14.83 5.56 1.96
N THR A 184 14.25 5.59 0.77
CA THR A 184 13.63 4.41 0.14
C THR A 184 14.65 3.38 -0.37
N ALA A 185 15.84 3.82 -0.79
CA ALA A 185 16.91 2.92 -1.20
C ALA A 185 17.62 2.23 -0.02
N ASP A 186 17.45 2.71 1.21
CA ASP A 186 18.09 2.12 2.37
C ASP A 186 17.39 0.82 2.81
N LYS A 187 18.04 -0.30 2.51
CA LYS A 187 17.59 -1.65 2.90
C LYS A 187 17.43 -1.84 4.41
N SER A 188 18.09 -1.03 5.23
CA SER A 188 17.98 -1.08 6.70
C SER A 188 16.77 -0.31 7.25
N ALA A 189 16.12 0.49 6.42
CA ALA A 189 14.94 1.29 6.78
C ALA A 189 13.62 0.72 6.23
N VAL A 190 13.69 -0.29 5.34
CA VAL A 190 12.57 -1.02 4.69
C VAL A 190 11.36 -0.11 4.43
N VAL A 191 11.43 0.68 3.36
CA VAL A 191 10.31 1.57 2.96
C VAL A 191 9.74 1.09 1.62
N PRO A 192 8.58 0.42 1.62
CA PRO A 192 7.85 0.15 0.39
C PRO A 192 7.11 1.42 -0.04
N SER A 193 7.83 2.43 -0.55
CA SER A 193 7.22 3.66 -1.05
C SER A 193 6.61 3.41 -2.43
N VAL A 194 5.29 3.46 -2.51
CA VAL A 194 4.54 3.43 -3.77
C VAL A 194 4.12 4.82 -4.21
N GLU A 195 3.90 5.75 -3.28
CA GLU A 195 3.47 7.11 -3.57
C GLU A 195 4.15 8.09 -2.61
N ALA A 196 4.54 9.26 -3.13
CA ALA A 196 5.07 10.36 -2.35
C ALA A 196 4.60 11.68 -2.96
N PHE A 197 3.97 12.53 -2.15
CA PHE A 197 3.40 13.79 -2.61
C PHE A 197 3.33 14.82 -1.49
N PHE A 198 3.30 16.09 -1.87
CA PHE A 198 2.81 17.14 -0.97
C PHE A 198 1.29 17.16 -1.04
N ALA A 199 0.63 17.28 0.11
CA ALA A 199 -0.81 17.46 0.17
C ALA A 199 -1.14 18.83 0.74
N ARG A 200 -2.15 19.47 0.16
CA ARG A 200 -2.77 20.66 0.75
C ARG A 200 -4.26 20.42 0.91
N GLN A 201 -4.76 20.92 2.04
CA GLN A 201 -6.18 21.03 2.31
C GLN A 201 -6.43 22.46 2.75
N VAL A 202 -7.14 23.23 1.91
CA VAL A 202 -7.54 24.57 2.31
C VAL A 202 -8.55 24.41 3.44
N ARG A 203 -8.30 25.07 4.56
CA ARG A 203 -9.24 25.07 5.67
C ARG A 203 -10.50 25.79 5.18
N LEU A 204 -11.54 25.02 4.83
CA LEU A 204 -12.89 25.58 4.82
C LEU A 204 -13.05 26.25 6.18
N SER A 205 -13.46 27.52 6.20
CA SER A 205 -14.12 28.05 7.37
C SER A 205 -15.14 26.99 7.77
N LEU A 206 -14.96 26.40 8.95
CA LEU A 206 -15.89 25.43 9.49
C LEU A 206 -17.26 26.10 9.45
N ARG A 207 -18.05 25.85 8.40
CA ARG A 207 -19.48 26.08 8.45
C ARG A 207 -19.93 25.18 9.57
N ARG A 208 -20.19 25.76 10.74
CA ARG A 208 -20.80 25.12 11.91
C ARG A 208 -22.18 24.53 11.60
N ASP A 209 -22.66 24.64 10.36
CA ASP A 209 -24.03 24.39 9.96
C ASP A 209 -24.22 23.01 9.30
N ARG A 210 -23.16 22.22 9.16
CA ARG A 210 -23.31 20.77 9.14
C ARG A 210 -22.77 20.29 10.45
N GLU A 211 -23.64 19.66 11.24
CA GLU A 211 -23.24 18.82 12.34
C GLU A 211 -21.95 18.14 11.94
N PHE A 212 -20.86 18.45 12.65
CA PHE A 212 -19.81 17.46 12.84
C PHE A 212 -20.60 16.20 13.16
N MET A 213 -20.70 15.24 12.23
CA MET A 213 -20.95 13.89 12.67
C MET A 213 -19.77 13.66 13.60
N PRO A 214 -19.98 13.58 14.93
CA PRO A 214 -18.92 13.02 15.72
C PRO A 214 -18.59 11.71 15.04
N LEU A 215 -17.30 11.42 14.88
CA LEU A 215 -16.87 10.03 14.87
C LEU A 215 -17.25 9.51 16.27
N THR A 216 -18.54 9.29 16.49
CA THR A 216 -19.04 8.65 17.68
C THR A 216 -18.48 7.24 17.57
N PRO A 217 -17.72 6.79 18.58
CA PRO A 217 -17.62 5.37 18.80
C PRO A 217 -19.06 4.93 18.99
N ARG A 218 -19.62 4.17 18.05
CA ARG A 218 -20.86 3.45 18.30
C ARG A 218 -20.50 2.35 19.31
N LEU A 219 -20.40 2.76 20.58
CA LEU A 219 -20.60 1.89 21.72
C LEU A 219 -22.03 1.38 21.61
N TYR A 220 -22.18 0.22 21.00
CA TYR A 220 -23.35 -0.63 21.21
C TYR A 220 -23.05 -1.53 22.40
N ALA A 221 -23.65 -1.22 23.55
CA ALA A 221 -24.08 -2.14 24.61
C ALA A 221 -24.69 -1.30 25.74
N PRO A 222 -25.67 -1.81 26.52
CA PRO A 222 -25.98 -3.22 26.77
C PRO A 222 -27.03 -3.85 25.85
#